data_AF-A0A960TQ43-F1
#
_entry.id   AF-A0A960TQ43-F1
#
_cell.length_a   1.000
_cell.length_b   1.000
_cell.length_c   1.000
_cell.angle_alpha   90.00
_cell.angle_beta   90.00
_cell.angle_gamma   90.00
#
_symmetry.space_group_name_H-M   'P 1'
#
loop_
_entity.id
_entity.type
_entity.pdbx_description
1 polymer ?
#
loop_
_entity_poly.entity_id
_entity_poly.type
_entity_poly.pdbx_seq_one_letter_code
_entity_poly.pdbx_strand_id
1 'polypeptide(L)'
;MRHKVRKTSRRQKNTASQNTKSKMITALVPVDQKKIRKKYIQGCKRTIKELDKAKIEWNRYHSSDIPEFEKWYNHEFGKSLTEKRELHEKAQELYQLIADTHFWKRRKQCSWKRAYEYAIDCKQNPEKYEKELEKERREREKYYEEEERRERERRESFSSDPEFDEEDELTDDEISFLFDAFLEDNPSIKKQIKNEDMYDFFFQRFRESFRGNESLSEEDGQDSKSETNENKVKSVYRELARKLHPDFNKDQSDFNRELWYEVQEAYRNNDFEKLETLLAISNIQNGNFTEEFSISQILNVQYEYKLQLKSIRSQIRKAKKTKEWGFSKLNDKRKLKTSLSQEMKMLKNNIKKDINDFQYTINLIKLNKYPSYR
;
A
#
# COMPACT_ATOMS: atom_id res chain seq x y z
N MET A 1 -77.38 11.72 -40.20
CA MET A 1 -77.02 13.15 -40.01
C MET A 1 -78.14 13.84 -39.25
N ARG A 2 -77.90 14.27 -38.01
CA ARG A 2 -78.57 15.43 -37.36
C ARG A 2 -77.82 15.77 -36.09
N HIS A 3 -77.25 16.98 -36.09
CA HIS A 3 -76.64 17.65 -34.95
C HIS A 3 -77.70 18.40 -34.12
N LYS A 4 -77.21 18.98 -33.00
CA LYS A 4 -77.76 20.10 -32.19
C LYS A 4 -78.74 19.66 -31.06
N VAL A 5 -78.72 20.14 -29.81
CA VAL A 5 -78.24 21.39 -29.17
C VAL A 5 -77.83 21.12 -27.69
N ARG A 6 -77.16 22.14 -27.14
CA ARG A 6 -76.39 22.35 -25.91
C ARG A 6 -77.24 22.98 -24.76
N LYS A 7 -76.70 22.94 -23.53
CA LYS A 7 -76.94 23.84 -22.34
C LYS A 7 -78.20 23.57 -21.48
N THR A 8 -78.31 23.81 -20.16
CA THR A 8 -77.45 24.10 -18.96
C THR A 8 -78.38 24.12 -17.73
N SER A 9 -77.90 23.82 -16.51
CA SER A 9 -78.02 24.67 -15.29
C SER A 9 -78.37 23.98 -13.95
N ARG A 10 -77.40 24.06 -13.02
CA ARG A 10 -77.41 24.28 -11.53
C ARG A 10 -78.59 23.86 -10.62
N ARG A 11 -78.21 23.14 -9.53
CA ARG A 11 -78.37 23.50 -8.08
C ARG A 11 -77.55 22.50 -7.23
N GLN A 12 -76.43 22.89 -6.58
CA GLN A 12 -76.26 23.24 -5.13
C GLN A 12 -76.89 22.23 -4.16
N LYS A 13 -76.32 21.83 -3.00
CA LYS A 13 -75.03 21.98 -2.29
C LYS A 13 -75.15 21.10 -1.01
N ASN A 14 -74.04 20.52 -0.52
CA ASN A 14 -73.77 20.09 0.87
C ASN A 14 -74.56 18.86 1.41
N THR A 15 -74.01 17.92 2.19
CA THR A 15 -73.20 18.05 3.41
C THR A 15 -72.49 16.72 3.78
N ALA A 16 -71.35 16.86 4.48
CA ALA A 16 -70.80 15.99 5.53
C ALA A 16 -70.59 14.48 5.25
N SER A 17 -69.35 14.05 5.06
CA SER A 17 -68.45 13.58 6.14
C SER A 17 -68.61 12.09 6.39
N GLN A 18 -67.68 11.28 5.85
CA GLN A 18 -66.93 10.31 6.66
C GLN A 18 -65.54 10.11 6.04
N ASN A 19 -64.58 10.72 6.71
CA ASN A 19 -63.14 10.63 6.52
C ASN A 19 -62.67 9.23 6.98
N THR A 20 -62.72 8.23 6.10
CA THR A 20 -62.02 6.96 6.34
C THR A 20 -60.59 7.13 5.87
N LYS A 21 -59.72 7.50 6.83
CA LYS A 21 -58.27 7.46 6.65
C LYS A 21 -57.89 6.05 6.18
N SER A 22 -57.55 5.95 4.89
CA SER A 22 -56.93 4.77 4.30
C SER A 22 -55.68 4.46 5.11
N LYS A 23 -55.74 3.42 5.96
CA LYS A 23 -54.54 2.76 6.44
C LYS A 23 -53.86 2.20 5.19
N MET A 24 -52.83 2.88 4.70
CA MET A 24 -51.83 2.27 3.83
C MET A 24 -51.20 1.14 4.63
N ILE A 25 -51.82 -0.03 4.57
CA ILE A 25 -51.18 -1.27 4.99
C ILE A 25 -50.10 -1.48 3.93
N THR A 26 -48.84 -1.32 4.34
CA THR A 26 -47.68 -1.82 3.62
C THR A 26 -47.83 -3.33 3.50
N ALA A 27 -48.56 -3.77 2.48
CA ALA A 27 -48.75 -5.17 2.19
C ALA A 27 -47.37 -5.78 1.89
N LEU A 28 -46.94 -6.71 2.74
CA LEU A 28 -45.75 -7.52 2.49
C LEU A 28 -46.01 -8.34 1.22
N VAL A 29 -45.40 -7.93 0.11
CA VAL A 29 -45.47 -8.67 -1.15
C VAL A 29 -44.56 -9.89 -1.03
N PRO A 30 -45.08 -11.14 -1.11
CA PRO A 30 -44.25 -12.32 -1.13
C PRO A 30 -43.50 -12.35 -2.47
N VAL A 31 -42.23 -11.98 -2.44
CA VAL A 31 -41.35 -12.10 -3.62
C VAL A 31 -40.85 -13.55 -3.68
N ASP A 32 -41.07 -14.23 -4.80
CA ASP A 32 -40.46 -15.53 -5.06
C ASP A 32 -38.93 -15.38 -5.16
N GLN A 33 -38.26 -15.59 -4.02
CA GLN A 33 -36.81 -15.46 -3.89
C GLN A 33 -36.05 -16.57 -4.62
N LYS A 34 -36.71 -17.68 -5.03
CA LYS A 34 -36.02 -18.83 -5.62
C LYS A 34 -35.42 -18.50 -6.99
N LYS A 35 -36.18 -17.80 -7.84
CA LYS A 35 -35.69 -17.35 -9.16
C LYS A 35 -34.54 -16.34 -9.03
N ILE A 36 -34.64 -15.44 -8.06
CA ILE A 36 -33.65 -14.40 -7.77
C ILE A 36 -32.35 -15.05 -7.27
N ARG A 37 -32.44 -15.94 -6.27
CA ARG A 37 -31.30 -16.70 -5.74
C ARG A 37 -30.60 -17.51 -6.83
N LYS A 38 -31.35 -18.24 -7.66
CA LYS A 38 -30.78 -19.02 -8.78
C LYS A 38 -29.96 -18.15 -9.75
N LYS A 39 -30.43 -16.94 -10.04
CA LYS A 39 -29.69 -15.97 -10.88
C LYS A 39 -28.36 -15.54 -10.24
N TYR A 40 -28.37 -15.20 -8.96
CA TYR A 40 -27.15 -14.78 -8.24
C TYR A 40 -26.15 -15.91 -8.06
N ILE A 41 -26.61 -17.12 -7.73
CA ILE A 41 -25.78 -18.32 -7.67
C ILE A 41 -25.09 -18.56 -9.02
N GLN A 42 -25.84 -18.47 -10.13
CA GLN A 42 -25.24 -18.64 -11.46
C GLN A 42 -24.21 -17.55 -11.76
N GLY A 43 -24.47 -16.31 -11.31
CA GLY A 43 -23.51 -15.22 -11.38
C GLY A 43 -22.23 -15.50 -10.60
N CYS A 44 -22.35 -16.02 -9.38
CA CYS A 44 -21.23 -16.41 -8.53
C CYS A 44 -20.41 -17.56 -9.14
N LYS A 45 -21.09 -18.59 -9.67
CA LYS A 45 -20.43 -19.70 -10.37
C LYS A 45 -19.63 -19.23 -11.60
N ARG A 46 -20.13 -18.22 -12.32
CA ARG A 46 -19.40 -17.62 -13.45
C ARG A 46 -18.16 -16.84 -12.96
N THR A 47 -18.28 -16.04 -11.91
CA THR A 47 -17.14 -15.26 -11.38
C THR A 47 -16.05 -16.18 -10.84
N ILE A 48 -16.40 -17.27 -10.16
CA ILE A 48 -15.45 -18.28 -9.69
C ILE A 48 -14.70 -18.90 -10.88
N LYS A 49 -15.43 -19.37 -11.91
CA LYS A 49 -14.79 -19.94 -13.12
C LYS A 49 -13.86 -18.95 -13.83
N GLU A 50 -14.22 -17.67 -13.87
CA GLU A 50 -13.34 -16.64 -14.45
C GLU A 50 -12.11 -16.39 -13.59
N LEU A 51 -12.24 -16.44 -12.27
CA LEU A 51 -11.13 -16.33 -11.34
C LEU A 51 -10.18 -17.50 -11.47
N ASP A 52 -10.68 -18.73 -11.53
CA ASP A 52 -9.84 -19.93 -11.69
C ASP A 52 -9.05 -19.89 -12.99
N LYS A 53 -9.69 -19.47 -14.09
CA LYS A 53 -8.99 -19.26 -15.37
C LYS A 53 -7.87 -18.22 -15.25
N ALA A 54 -8.13 -17.11 -14.55
CA ALA A 54 -7.14 -16.07 -14.33
C ALA A 54 -6.00 -16.56 -13.43
N LYS A 55 -6.31 -17.31 -12.36
CA LYS A 55 -5.31 -17.95 -11.47
C LYS A 55 -4.42 -18.92 -12.25
N ILE A 56 -4.99 -19.78 -13.09
CA ILE A 56 -4.23 -20.72 -13.94
C ILE A 56 -3.33 -19.95 -14.92
N GLU A 57 -3.84 -18.89 -15.56
CA GLU A 57 -3.06 -18.05 -16.48
C GLU A 57 -1.89 -17.37 -15.76
N TRP A 58 -2.13 -16.86 -14.54
CA TRP A 58 -1.12 -16.23 -13.69
C TRP A 58 -0.07 -17.23 -13.18
N ASN A 59 -0.52 -18.40 -12.71
CA ASN A 59 0.37 -19.46 -12.22
C ASN A 59 1.29 -19.95 -13.33
N ARG A 60 0.78 -20.18 -14.55
CA ARG A 60 1.63 -20.56 -15.70
C ARG A 60 2.72 -19.53 -15.96
N TYR A 61 2.39 -18.24 -15.88
CA TYR A 61 3.37 -17.18 -16.09
C TYR A 61 4.51 -17.29 -15.06
N HIS A 62 4.17 -17.49 -13.79
CA HIS A 62 5.17 -17.58 -12.72
C HIS A 62 5.94 -18.92 -12.69
N SER A 63 5.26 -20.04 -12.92
CA SER A 63 5.85 -21.38 -12.81
C SER A 63 6.61 -21.83 -14.06
N SER A 64 6.26 -21.29 -15.23
CA SER A 64 6.77 -21.79 -16.51
C SER A 64 7.39 -20.68 -17.35
N ASP A 65 6.66 -19.58 -17.62
CA ASP A 65 7.15 -18.54 -18.53
C ASP A 65 8.40 -17.82 -17.98
N ILE A 66 8.38 -17.39 -16.71
CA ILE A 66 9.54 -16.71 -16.08
C ILE A 66 10.76 -17.63 -16.02
N PRO A 67 10.70 -18.85 -15.45
CA PRO A 67 11.90 -19.68 -15.31
C PRO A 67 12.48 -20.12 -16.65
N GLU A 68 11.63 -20.40 -17.65
CA GLU A 68 12.12 -20.75 -18.98
C GLU A 68 12.78 -19.55 -19.69
N PHE A 69 12.20 -18.35 -19.54
CA PHE A 69 12.82 -17.14 -20.08
C PHE A 69 14.17 -16.89 -19.41
N GLU A 70 14.26 -16.95 -18.08
CA GLU A 70 15.50 -16.71 -17.35
C GLU A 70 16.58 -17.72 -17.73
N LYS A 71 16.25 -19.01 -17.81
CA LYS A 71 17.19 -20.06 -18.26
C LYS A 71 17.70 -19.76 -19.67
N TRP A 72 16.80 -19.46 -20.60
CA TRP A 72 17.19 -19.12 -21.98
C TRP A 72 18.02 -17.84 -22.05
N TYR A 73 17.61 -16.80 -21.32
CA TYR A 73 18.28 -15.50 -21.30
C TYR A 73 19.70 -15.62 -20.74
N ASN A 74 19.87 -16.35 -19.63
CA ASN A 74 21.17 -16.62 -19.04
C ASN A 74 22.05 -17.49 -19.94
N HIS A 75 21.48 -18.45 -20.67
CA HIS A 75 22.23 -19.27 -21.63
C HIS A 75 22.72 -18.45 -22.83
N GLU A 76 21.84 -17.68 -23.47
CA GLU A 76 22.14 -16.91 -24.69
C GLU A 76 22.98 -15.66 -24.41
N PHE A 77 22.70 -14.96 -23.30
CA PHE A 77 23.30 -13.68 -22.97
C PHE A 77 24.26 -13.76 -21.78
N GLY A 78 24.50 -14.93 -21.18
CA GLY A 78 25.32 -15.09 -19.98
C GLY A 78 26.69 -14.42 -20.10
N LYS A 79 27.45 -14.71 -21.16
CA LYS A 79 28.73 -14.05 -21.43
C LYS A 79 28.56 -12.53 -21.57
N SER A 80 27.51 -12.09 -22.27
CA SER A 80 27.25 -10.66 -22.44
C SER A 80 26.84 -9.96 -21.15
N LEU A 81 26.16 -10.65 -20.24
CA LEU A 81 25.79 -10.16 -18.91
C LEU A 81 27.03 -10.03 -18.03
N THR A 82 27.93 -11.01 -18.05
CA THR A 82 29.21 -10.94 -17.34
C THR A 82 30.04 -9.76 -17.83
N GLU A 83 30.23 -9.62 -19.14
CA GLU A 83 30.93 -8.47 -19.72
C GLU A 83 30.28 -7.12 -19.34
N LYS A 84 28.94 -7.07 -19.27
CA LYS A 84 28.23 -5.86 -18.83
C LYS A 84 28.52 -5.56 -17.35
N ARG A 85 28.54 -6.58 -16.48
CA ARG A 85 28.86 -6.43 -15.05
C ARG A 85 30.29 -5.92 -14.86
N GLU A 86 31.26 -6.50 -15.55
CA GLU A 86 32.67 -6.06 -15.52
C GLU A 86 32.82 -4.60 -15.99
N LEU A 87 32.13 -4.22 -17.07
CA LEU A 87 32.12 -2.82 -17.53
C LEU A 87 31.49 -1.88 -16.50
N HIS A 88 30.38 -2.29 -15.88
CA HIS A 88 29.72 -1.47 -14.86
C HIS A 88 30.60 -1.32 -13.61
N GLU A 89 31.23 -2.41 -13.16
CA GLU A 89 32.17 -2.39 -12.04
C GLU A 89 33.32 -1.43 -12.32
N LYS A 90 33.94 -1.53 -13.50
CA LYS A 90 34.98 -0.60 -13.93
C LYS A 90 34.50 0.86 -13.98
N ALA A 91 33.30 1.12 -14.48
CA ALA A 91 32.72 2.46 -14.49
C ALA A 91 32.52 3.00 -13.07
N GLN A 92 32.01 2.16 -12.17
CA GLN A 92 31.78 2.48 -10.77
C GLN A 92 33.09 2.76 -10.03
N GLU A 93 34.14 1.97 -10.26
CA GLU A 93 35.46 2.21 -9.66
C GLU A 93 36.05 3.56 -10.07
N LEU A 94 35.94 3.93 -11.35
CA LEU A 94 36.43 5.21 -11.85
C LEU A 94 35.61 6.37 -11.29
N TYR A 95 34.28 6.22 -11.24
CA TYR A 95 33.40 7.20 -10.63
C TYR A 95 33.73 7.41 -9.14
N GLN A 96 33.90 6.32 -8.39
CA GLN A 96 34.24 6.38 -6.97
C GLN A 96 35.58 7.09 -6.77
N LEU A 97 36.59 6.79 -7.59
CA LEU A 97 37.88 7.46 -7.53
C LEU A 97 37.78 8.97 -7.78
N ILE A 98 36.91 9.39 -8.72
CA ILE A 98 36.63 10.81 -8.95
C ILE A 98 35.94 11.41 -7.71
N ALA A 99 34.91 10.76 -7.18
CA ALA A 99 34.19 11.22 -6.00
C ALA A 99 35.11 11.37 -4.76
N ASP A 100 35.98 10.39 -4.52
CA ASP A 100 36.98 10.41 -3.44
C ASP A 100 37.97 11.55 -3.65
N THR A 101 38.42 11.77 -4.89
CA THR A 101 39.28 12.90 -5.22
C THR A 101 38.59 14.23 -4.90
N HIS A 102 37.31 14.38 -5.24
CA HIS A 102 36.52 15.56 -4.88
C HIS A 102 36.39 15.73 -3.35
N PHE A 103 36.16 14.64 -2.62
CA PHE A 103 36.09 14.64 -1.16
C PHE A 103 37.39 15.17 -0.55
N TRP A 104 38.54 14.62 -0.94
CA TRP A 104 39.84 15.04 -0.42
C TRP A 104 40.22 16.47 -0.85
N LYS A 105 39.86 16.87 -2.07
CA LYS A 105 40.03 18.25 -2.55
C LYS A 105 39.29 19.25 -1.67
N ARG A 106 38.04 18.95 -1.31
CA ARG A 106 37.21 19.81 -0.44
C ARG A 106 37.75 19.82 0.99
N ARG A 107 38.13 18.65 1.52
CA ARG A 107 38.55 18.50 2.91
C ARG A 107 39.93 19.11 3.19
N LYS A 108 40.93 18.84 2.34
CA LYS A 108 42.32 19.29 2.53
C LYS A 108 42.65 20.58 1.75
N GLN A 109 41.70 21.12 0.98
CA GLN A 109 41.85 22.33 0.17
C GLN A 109 43.11 22.36 -0.73
N CYS A 110 43.59 21.20 -1.19
CA CYS A 110 44.85 21.07 -1.95
C CYS A 110 44.64 21.18 -3.48
N SER A 111 45.66 20.95 -4.31
CA SER A 111 45.47 20.85 -5.77
C SER A 111 44.74 19.56 -6.16
N TRP A 112 44.16 19.51 -7.37
CA TRP A 112 43.46 18.30 -7.87
C TRP A 112 44.37 17.08 -7.92
N LYS A 113 45.61 17.28 -8.37
CA LYS A 113 46.62 16.21 -8.41
C LYS A 113 46.91 15.65 -7.02
N ARG A 114 47.08 16.51 -6.02
CA ARG A 114 47.37 16.07 -4.64
C ARG A 114 46.17 15.39 -3.99
N ALA A 115 44.94 15.85 -4.28
CA ALA A 115 43.72 15.20 -3.84
C ALA A 115 43.56 13.78 -4.44
N TYR A 116 43.96 13.61 -5.70
CA TYR A 116 43.98 12.30 -6.35
C TYR A 116 45.00 11.36 -5.72
N GLU A 117 46.20 11.85 -5.40
CA GLU A 117 47.22 11.08 -4.68
C GLU A 117 46.69 10.62 -3.31
N TYR A 118 45.98 11.48 -2.57
CA TYR A 118 45.29 11.09 -1.33
C TYR A 118 44.23 10.02 -1.55
N ALA A 119 43.38 10.15 -2.57
CA ALA A 119 42.34 9.16 -2.86
C ALA A 119 42.95 7.77 -3.16
N ILE A 120 44.06 7.72 -3.90
CA ILE A 120 44.79 6.48 -4.17
C ILE A 120 45.43 5.90 -2.90
N ASP A 121 46.10 6.74 -2.09
CA ASP A 121 46.71 6.29 -0.83
C ASP A 121 45.65 5.79 0.16
N CYS A 122 44.46 6.40 0.19
CA CYS A 122 43.33 5.93 1.00
C CYS A 122 42.86 4.54 0.59
N LYS A 123 42.79 4.28 -0.72
CA LYS A 123 42.41 2.96 -1.24
C LYS A 123 43.46 1.89 -0.90
N GLN A 124 44.73 2.27 -0.80
CA GLN A 124 45.82 1.36 -0.43
C GLN A 124 45.95 1.16 1.09
N ASN A 125 45.62 2.18 1.89
CA ASN A 125 45.81 2.20 3.33
C ASN A 125 44.52 2.65 4.07
N PRO A 126 43.40 1.91 3.96
CA PRO A 126 42.10 2.35 4.47
C PRO A 126 42.09 2.58 5.99
N GLU A 127 42.72 1.68 6.76
CA GLU A 127 42.76 1.77 8.24
C GLU A 127 43.40 3.05 8.77
N LYS A 128 44.42 3.57 8.06
CA LYS A 128 45.11 4.80 8.46
C LYS A 128 44.18 6.00 8.37
N TYR A 129 43.47 6.11 7.26
CA TYR A 129 42.57 7.23 6.99
C TYR A 129 41.27 7.10 7.78
N GLU A 130 40.77 5.89 8.01
CA GLU A 130 39.62 5.67 8.89
C GLU A 130 39.91 6.14 10.33
N LYS A 131 41.10 5.81 10.87
CA LYS A 131 41.53 6.32 12.18
C LYS A 131 41.68 7.85 12.20
N GLU A 132 42.20 8.45 11.13
CA GLU A 132 42.29 9.91 11.01
C GLU A 132 40.89 10.56 10.97
N LEU A 133 39.97 10.02 10.19
CA LEU A 133 38.59 10.50 10.08
C LEU A 133 37.82 10.35 11.41
N GLU A 134 37.99 9.21 12.10
CA GLU A 134 37.37 8.94 13.39
C GLU A 134 37.90 9.86 14.49
N LYS A 135 39.20 10.16 14.47
CA LYS A 135 39.80 11.14 15.38
C LYS A 135 39.20 12.52 15.14
N GLU A 136 39.11 12.97 13.88
CA GLU A 136 38.52 14.26 13.54
C GLU A 136 37.02 14.33 13.89
N ARG A 137 36.28 13.22 13.71
CA ARG A 137 34.87 13.12 14.12
C ARG A 137 34.72 13.29 15.62
N ARG A 138 35.51 12.56 16.41
CA ARG A 138 35.51 12.66 17.88
C ARG A 138 35.93 14.05 18.36
N GLU A 139 36.90 14.69 17.71
CA GLU A 139 37.28 16.07 18.03
C GLU A 139 36.16 17.08 17.73
N ARG A 140 35.43 16.87 16.63
CA ARG A 140 34.28 17.70 16.27
C ARG A 140 33.09 17.48 17.20
N GLU A 141 32.80 16.23 17.57
CA GLU A 141 31.76 15.90 18.56
C GLU A 141 32.08 16.59 19.90
N LYS A 142 33.32 16.50 20.39
CA LYS A 142 33.76 17.23 21.59
C LYS A 142 33.60 18.74 21.48
N TYR A 143 33.89 19.32 20.31
CA TYR A 143 33.68 20.75 20.08
C TYR A 143 32.20 21.14 20.21
N TYR A 144 31.29 20.36 19.62
CA TYR A 144 29.85 20.61 19.70
C TYR A 144 29.29 20.37 21.10
N GLU A 145 29.70 19.31 21.79
CA GLU A 145 29.32 19.07 23.19
C GLU A 145 29.72 20.25 24.09
N GLU A 146 30.93 20.77 23.87
CA GLU A 146 31.45 21.90 24.61
C GLU A 146 30.77 23.22 24.22
N GLU A 147 30.43 23.43 22.94
CA GLU A 147 29.64 24.57 22.47
C GLU A 147 28.21 24.53 23.06
N GLU A 148 27.56 23.37 23.05
CA GLU A 148 26.24 23.16 23.63
C GLU A 148 26.25 23.41 25.14
N ARG A 149 27.30 22.96 25.85
CA ARG A 149 27.50 23.28 27.26
C ARG A 149 27.59 24.80 27.49
N ARG A 150 28.37 25.52 26.67
CA ARG A 150 28.48 26.99 26.76
C ARG A 150 27.17 27.71 26.42
N GLU A 151 26.40 27.22 25.45
CA GLU A 151 25.08 27.78 25.13
C GLU A 151 24.07 27.53 26.25
N ARG A 152 24.11 26.36 26.91
CA ARG A 152 23.30 26.08 28.10
C ARG A 152 23.64 27.04 29.23
N GLU A 153 24.92 27.21 29.53
CA GLU A 153 25.40 28.17 30.53
C GLU A 153 25.02 29.61 30.18
N ARG A 154 25.04 29.99 28.89
CA ARG A 154 24.57 31.31 28.45
C ARG A 154 23.07 31.50 28.66
N ARG A 155 22.25 30.47 28.39
CA ARG A 155 20.80 30.50 28.67
C ARG A 155 20.51 30.61 30.15
N GLU A 156 21.20 29.81 30.97
CA GLU A 156 21.08 29.84 32.43
C GLU A 156 21.54 31.21 33.00
N SER A 157 22.57 31.81 32.41
CA SER A 157 23.04 33.16 32.77
C SER A 157 22.12 34.28 32.28
N PHE A 158 21.33 34.06 31.22
CA PHE A 158 20.34 35.01 30.69
C PHE A 158 18.98 34.90 31.41
N SER A 159 18.71 33.76 32.05
CA SER A 159 17.53 33.48 32.89
C SER A 159 17.59 34.10 34.30
N SER A 160 18.62 34.90 34.61
CA SER A 160 18.76 35.62 35.88
C SER A 160 18.23 37.07 35.84
N ASP A 161 17.39 37.40 34.86
CA ASP A 161 16.58 38.63 34.88
C ASP A 161 15.23 38.29 35.58
N PRO A 162 14.97 38.75 36.82
CA PRO A 162 13.81 38.34 37.62
C PRO A 162 12.47 38.93 37.16
N GLU A 163 12.41 39.56 35.98
CA GLU A 163 11.21 40.23 35.45
C GLU A 163 10.54 39.45 34.30
N PHE A 164 11.01 38.24 34.00
CA PHE A 164 10.31 37.31 33.11
C PHE A 164 9.91 36.03 33.89
N ASP A 165 9.13 36.25 34.95
CA ASP A 165 8.27 35.22 35.53
C ASP A 165 7.05 35.07 34.60
N GLU A 166 7.02 33.98 33.86
CA GLU A 166 5.93 33.00 33.81
C GLU A 166 6.17 32.10 32.58
N GLU A 167 6.41 30.81 32.82
CA GLU A 167 5.92 29.79 31.88
C GLU A 167 4.40 29.97 31.83
N ASP A 168 3.94 30.90 30.99
CA ASP A 168 2.53 31.08 30.69
C ASP A 168 2.04 29.77 30.07
N GLU A 169 1.42 28.92 30.89
CA GLU A 169 0.53 27.89 30.37
C GLU A 169 -0.44 28.60 29.43
N LEU A 170 -0.36 28.28 28.13
CA LEU A 170 -1.22 28.91 27.14
C LEU A 170 -2.67 28.89 27.63
N THR A 171 -3.24 30.08 27.72
CA THR A 171 -4.63 30.27 28.12
C THR A 171 -5.53 29.58 27.11
N ASP A 172 -6.72 29.18 27.53
CA ASP A 172 -7.64 28.47 26.64
C ASP A 172 -8.00 29.31 25.39
N ASP A 173 -7.99 30.64 25.52
CA ASP A 173 -8.22 31.58 24.43
C ASP A 173 -7.07 31.58 23.39
N GLU A 174 -5.82 31.43 23.84
CA GLU A 174 -4.65 31.35 22.96
C GLU A 174 -4.55 29.99 22.24
N ILE A 175 -4.94 28.91 22.93
CA ILE A 175 -5.04 27.57 22.32
C ILE A 175 -6.18 27.55 21.29
N SER A 176 -7.29 28.26 21.55
CA SER A 176 -8.39 28.43 20.59
C SER A 176 -7.92 29.14 19.32
N PHE A 177 -7.14 30.21 19.47
CA PHE A 177 -6.59 30.94 18.34
C PHE A 177 -5.64 30.07 17.48
N LEU A 178 -4.80 29.24 18.11
CA LEU A 178 -3.94 28.28 17.41
C LEU A 178 -4.72 27.17 16.71
N PHE A 179 -5.81 26.70 17.31
CA PHE A 179 -6.69 25.70 16.70
C PHE A 179 -7.42 26.26 15.48
N ASP A 180 -7.90 27.51 15.53
CA ASP A 180 -8.53 28.18 14.39
C ASP A 180 -7.54 28.38 13.23
N ALA A 181 -6.30 28.79 13.53
CA ALA A 181 -5.23 28.88 12.55
C ALA A 181 -4.90 27.50 11.92
N PHE A 182 -4.87 26.44 12.73
CA PHE A 182 -4.69 25.07 12.24
C PHE A 182 -5.81 24.61 11.30
N LEU A 183 -7.07 24.98 11.58
CA LEU A 183 -8.21 24.65 10.71
C LEU A 183 -8.18 25.43 9.39
N GLU A 184 -7.62 26.64 9.39
CA GLU A 184 -7.41 27.43 8.15
C GLU A 184 -6.37 26.79 7.23
N ASP A 185 -5.27 26.29 7.80
CA ASP A 185 -4.25 25.55 7.04
C ASP A 185 -4.69 24.13 6.65
N ASN A 186 -5.74 23.59 7.28
CA ASN A 186 -6.27 22.25 7.01
C ASN A 186 -7.76 22.27 6.59
N PRO A 187 -8.07 22.76 5.37
CA PRO A 187 -9.45 22.95 4.89
C PRO A 187 -10.26 21.65 4.77
N SER A 188 -9.61 20.49 4.73
CA SER A 188 -10.27 19.18 4.75
C SER A 188 -10.86 18.84 6.12
N ILE A 189 -10.20 19.24 7.20
CA ILE A 189 -10.65 19.02 8.59
C ILE A 189 -11.74 20.05 8.94
N LYS A 190 -11.56 21.32 8.54
CA LYS A 190 -12.56 22.39 8.68
C LYS A 190 -13.92 22.03 8.05
N LYS A 191 -13.93 21.30 6.93
CA LYS A 191 -15.18 20.81 6.28
C LYS A 191 -15.89 19.68 7.03
N GLN A 192 -15.20 18.98 7.93
CA GLN A 192 -15.77 17.89 8.74
C GLN A 192 -16.42 18.40 10.02
N ILE A 193 -15.99 19.57 10.51
CA ILE A 193 -16.60 20.26 11.63
C ILE A 193 -17.85 20.99 11.13
N LYS A 194 -19.02 20.40 11.38
CA LYS A 194 -20.30 20.93 10.88
C LYS A 194 -21.11 21.65 11.95
N ASN A 195 -20.87 21.33 13.22
CA ASN A 195 -21.62 21.79 14.38
C ASN A 195 -20.65 22.11 15.53
N GLU A 196 -21.14 22.91 16.49
CA GLU A 196 -20.41 23.38 17.68
C GLU A 196 -19.94 22.21 18.57
N ASP A 197 -20.78 21.20 18.80
CA ASP A 197 -20.40 19.99 19.57
C ASP A 197 -19.18 19.24 18.99
N MET A 198 -19.01 19.28 17.66
CA MET A 198 -17.86 18.66 16.98
C MET A 198 -16.62 19.55 17.06
N TYR A 199 -16.81 20.88 17.06
CA TYR A 199 -15.72 21.83 17.26
C TYR A 199 -15.12 21.64 18.65
N ASP A 200 -15.95 21.59 19.68
CA ASP A 200 -15.53 21.38 21.08
C ASP A 200 -14.81 20.05 21.27
N PHE A 201 -15.30 18.98 20.65
CA PHE A 201 -14.65 17.66 20.70
C PHE A 201 -13.24 17.67 20.10
N PHE A 202 -13.05 18.31 18.94
CA PHE A 202 -11.73 18.39 18.31
C PHE A 202 -10.82 19.40 19.01
N PHE A 203 -11.38 20.49 19.54
CA PHE A 203 -10.66 21.49 20.32
C PHE A 203 -10.13 20.90 21.63
N GLN A 204 -10.92 20.12 22.35
CA GLN A 204 -10.50 19.45 23.58
C GLN A 204 -9.36 18.46 23.34
N ARG A 205 -9.44 17.69 22.26
CA ARG A 205 -8.37 16.78 21.84
C ARG A 205 -7.10 17.50 21.36
N PHE A 206 -7.25 18.68 20.77
CA PHE A 206 -6.13 19.54 20.40
C PHE A 206 -5.45 20.15 21.64
N ARG A 207 -6.24 20.61 22.61
CA ARG A 207 -5.81 21.11 23.93
C ARG A 207 -5.01 20.06 24.71
N GLU A 208 -5.48 18.81 24.74
CA GLU A 208 -4.79 17.68 25.38
C GLU A 208 -3.40 17.42 24.80
N SER A 209 -3.20 17.71 23.51
CA SER A 209 -1.91 17.56 22.83
C SER A 209 -0.88 18.62 23.24
N PHE A 210 -1.31 19.77 23.76
CA PHE A 210 -0.44 20.84 24.25
C PHE A 210 -0.17 20.73 25.76
N ARG A 211 -1.11 20.19 26.54
CA ARG A 211 -1.00 20.12 28.01
C ARG A 211 -0.46 18.82 28.59
N GLY A 212 -0.15 17.82 27.76
CA GLY A 212 0.58 16.64 28.21
C GLY A 212 -0.13 15.81 29.29
N ASN A 213 -1.11 15.01 28.87
CA ASN A 213 -1.51 13.74 29.50
C ASN A 213 -1.69 13.74 31.04
N GLU A 214 -2.63 14.52 31.55
CA GLU A 214 -3.21 14.26 32.87
C GLU A 214 -4.34 13.22 32.73
N SER A 215 -4.14 12.08 33.38
CA SER A 215 -5.05 10.93 33.33
C SER A 215 -6.22 11.12 34.29
N LEU A 216 -7.46 10.99 33.82
CA LEU A 216 -8.58 10.58 34.66
C LEU A 216 -9.44 9.49 33.99
N SER A 217 -9.57 8.44 34.77
CA SER A 217 -10.53 7.34 34.75
C SER A 217 -11.98 7.78 34.72
N GLU A 218 -12.82 7.01 34.02
CA GLU A 218 -14.20 6.61 34.36
C GLU A 218 -14.61 5.57 33.29
N GLU A 219 -14.56 4.27 33.62
CA GLU A 219 -15.64 3.43 34.16
C GLU A 219 -16.66 2.92 33.12
N ASP A 220 -16.64 1.59 33.01
CA ASP A 220 -17.75 0.64 32.84
C ASP A 220 -18.73 0.73 31.65
N GLY A 221 -18.73 -0.38 30.90
CA GLY A 221 -19.96 -0.93 30.33
C GLY A 221 -19.90 -1.35 28.87
N GLN A 222 -19.16 -2.40 28.51
CA GLN A 222 -19.41 -3.09 27.22
C GLN A 222 -18.92 -4.55 27.10
N ASP A 223 -19.06 -5.38 28.13
CA ASP A 223 -18.67 -6.80 28.05
C ASP A 223 -19.72 -7.77 27.45
N SER A 224 -20.89 -7.30 27.02
CA SER A 224 -21.95 -8.18 26.52
C SER A 224 -21.92 -8.47 25.00
N LYS A 225 -21.05 -7.82 24.23
CA LYS A 225 -20.98 -8.00 22.76
C LYS A 225 -19.88 -8.97 22.29
N SER A 226 -18.77 -9.12 23.01
CA SER A 226 -17.64 -9.97 22.60
C SER A 226 -17.99 -11.47 22.65
N GLU A 227 -18.70 -11.90 23.70
CA GLU A 227 -19.07 -13.30 23.93
C GLU A 227 -19.99 -13.86 22.84
N THR A 228 -20.89 -13.02 22.30
CA THR A 228 -21.81 -13.43 21.23
C THR A 228 -21.11 -13.60 19.88
N ASN A 229 -20.07 -12.82 19.60
CA ASN A 229 -19.32 -12.90 18.35
C ASN A 229 -18.35 -14.09 18.35
N GLU A 230 -17.65 -14.35 19.45
CA GLU A 230 -16.81 -15.55 19.56
C GLU A 230 -17.61 -16.85 19.43
N ASN A 231 -18.80 -16.90 20.01
CA ASN A 231 -19.67 -18.07 19.93
C ASN A 231 -20.16 -18.32 18.49
N LYS A 232 -20.45 -17.24 17.73
CA LYS A 232 -20.79 -17.34 16.30
C LYS A 232 -19.60 -17.76 15.43
N VAL A 233 -18.40 -17.26 15.71
CA VAL A 233 -17.15 -17.69 15.05
C VAL A 233 -16.91 -19.19 15.28
N LYS A 234 -17.02 -19.64 16.53
CA LYS A 234 -16.86 -21.07 16.90
C LYS A 234 -17.94 -21.95 16.26
N SER A 235 -19.19 -21.47 16.10
CA SER A 235 -20.25 -22.27 15.46
C SER A 235 -20.04 -22.43 13.96
N VAL A 236 -19.71 -21.35 13.24
CA VAL A 236 -19.42 -21.36 11.80
C VAL A 236 -18.18 -22.22 11.52
N TYR A 237 -17.13 -22.08 12.34
CA TYR A 237 -15.93 -22.91 12.24
C TYR A 237 -16.21 -24.40 12.46
N ARG A 238 -17.03 -24.78 13.46
CA ARG A 238 -17.40 -26.19 13.70
C ARG A 238 -18.19 -26.78 12.55
N GLU A 239 -19.05 -26.00 11.90
CA GLU A 239 -19.80 -26.45 10.73
C GLU A 239 -18.89 -26.65 9.51
N LEU A 240 -17.98 -25.71 9.26
CA LEU A 240 -16.95 -25.81 8.23
C LEU A 240 -16.01 -26.99 8.46
N ALA A 241 -15.56 -27.22 9.69
CA ALA A 241 -14.71 -28.35 10.05
C ALA A 241 -15.40 -29.68 9.80
N ARG A 242 -16.69 -29.83 10.16
CA ARG A 242 -17.42 -31.07 9.84
C ARG A 242 -17.55 -31.34 8.34
N LYS A 243 -17.62 -30.29 7.51
CA LYS A 243 -17.80 -30.40 6.05
C LYS A 243 -16.49 -30.56 5.28
N LEU A 244 -15.42 -29.92 5.73
CA LEU A 244 -14.16 -29.77 4.99
C LEU A 244 -12.96 -30.45 5.65
N HIS A 245 -13.07 -31.03 6.83
CA HIS A 245 -11.93 -31.67 7.48
C HIS A 245 -11.51 -32.98 6.75
N PRO A 246 -10.20 -33.20 6.53
CA PRO A 246 -9.68 -34.33 5.75
C PRO A 246 -10.00 -35.71 6.33
N ASP A 247 -10.24 -35.82 7.64
CA ASP A 247 -10.69 -37.09 8.26
C ASP A 247 -12.11 -37.52 7.86
N PHE A 248 -13.00 -36.56 7.55
CA PHE A 248 -14.39 -36.88 7.20
C PHE A 248 -14.59 -37.11 5.70
N ASN A 249 -13.72 -36.57 4.85
CA ASN A 249 -13.75 -36.79 3.41
C ASN A 249 -12.32 -37.10 2.91
N LYS A 250 -11.99 -38.38 2.77
CA LYS A 250 -10.65 -38.83 2.33
C LYS A 250 -10.39 -38.62 0.83
N ASP A 251 -11.45 -38.44 0.03
CA ASP A 251 -11.39 -38.18 -1.43
C ASP A 251 -11.77 -36.73 -1.79
N GLN A 252 -11.31 -35.75 -1.01
CA GLN A 252 -11.60 -34.34 -1.30
C GLN A 252 -10.89 -33.83 -2.55
N SER A 253 -11.60 -33.02 -3.35
CA SER A 253 -11.02 -32.18 -4.40
C SER A 253 -9.94 -31.26 -3.82
N ASP A 254 -8.87 -30.99 -4.59
CA ASP A 254 -7.79 -30.06 -4.20
C ASP A 254 -8.32 -28.70 -3.72
N PHE A 255 -9.45 -28.26 -4.27
CA PHE A 255 -10.14 -27.03 -3.86
C PHE A 255 -10.69 -27.10 -2.42
N ASN A 256 -11.26 -28.23 -2.00
CA ASN A 256 -11.79 -28.37 -0.63
C ASN A 256 -10.66 -28.38 0.41
N ARG A 257 -9.49 -28.89 0.01
CA ARG A 257 -8.27 -28.84 0.82
C ARG A 257 -7.72 -27.41 0.94
N GLU A 258 -7.68 -26.64 -0.14
CA GLU A 258 -7.35 -25.21 -0.10
C GLU A 258 -8.34 -24.42 0.77
N LEU A 259 -9.64 -24.69 0.61
CA LEU A 259 -10.69 -24.05 1.40
C LEU A 259 -10.55 -24.36 2.90
N TRP A 260 -10.14 -25.58 3.27
CA TRP A 260 -9.85 -25.95 4.65
C TRP A 260 -8.69 -25.13 5.25
N TYR A 261 -7.62 -24.89 4.50
CA TYR A 261 -6.52 -24.03 4.96
C TYR A 261 -6.97 -22.57 5.15
N GLU A 262 -7.76 -22.02 4.22
CA GLU A 262 -8.32 -20.67 4.35
C GLU A 262 -9.26 -20.55 5.56
N VAL A 263 -10.02 -21.60 5.89
CA VAL A 263 -10.88 -21.66 7.09
C VAL A 263 -10.05 -21.67 8.37
N GLN A 264 -8.96 -22.42 8.41
CA GLN A 264 -8.06 -22.43 9.56
C GLN A 264 -7.40 -21.07 9.78
N GLU A 265 -6.98 -20.40 8.70
CA GLU A 265 -6.38 -19.06 8.77
C GLU A 265 -7.39 -18.00 9.22
N ALA A 266 -8.61 -18.02 8.69
CA ALA A 266 -9.68 -17.11 9.08
C ALA A 266 -10.08 -17.27 10.55
N TYR A 267 -10.12 -18.51 11.06
CA TYR A 267 -10.39 -18.79 12.47
C TYR A 267 -9.27 -18.29 13.39
N ARG A 268 -7.99 -18.46 13.00
CA ARG A 268 -6.85 -17.92 13.77
C ARG A 268 -6.89 -16.40 13.88
N ASN A 269 -7.36 -15.72 12.84
CA ASN A 269 -7.46 -14.26 12.80
C ASN A 269 -8.78 -13.72 13.37
N ASN A 270 -9.65 -14.59 13.90
CA ASN A 270 -11.00 -14.26 14.41
C ASN A 270 -11.87 -13.50 13.38
N ASP A 271 -11.67 -13.79 12.08
CA ASP A 271 -12.32 -13.12 10.97
C ASP A 271 -13.66 -13.80 10.65
N PHE A 272 -14.71 -13.35 11.34
CA PHE A 272 -16.07 -13.89 11.20
C PHE A 272 -16.63 -13.74 9.78
N GLU A 273 -16.39 -12.60 9.14
CA GLU A 273 -16.91 -12.31 7.79
C GLU A 273 -16.26 -13.23 6.74
N LYS A 274 -14.96 -13.50 6.90
CA LYS A 274 -14.24 -14.47 6.08
C LYS A 274 -14.70 -15.91 6.32
N LEU A 275 -14.97 -16.30 7.58
CA LEU A 275 -15.54 -17.63 7.87
C LEU A 275 -16.94 -17.82 7.29
N GLU A 276 -17.79 -16.79 7.35
CA GLU A 276 -19.14 -16.82 6.78
C GLU A 276 -19.12 -16.92 5.24
N THR A 277 -18.21 -16.19 4.60
CA THR A 277 -17.98 -16.30 3.14
C THR A 277 -17.43 -17.68 2.75
N LEU A 278 -16.49 -18.25 3.52
CA LEU A 278 -15.95 -19.59 3.28
C LEU A 278 -17.03 -20.69 3.43
N LEU A 279 -17.95 -20.53 4.39
CA LEU A 279 -19.11 -21.42 4.55
C LEU A 279 -20.07 -21.32 3.36
N ALA A 280 -20.29 -20.11 2.86
CA ALA A 280 -21.03 -19.90 1.63
C ALA A 280 -20.37 -20.55 0.40
N ILE A 281 -19.04 -20.46 0.28
CA ILE A 281 -18.27 -21.06 -0.80
C ILE A 281 -18.36 -22.59 -0.78
N SER A 282 -18.17 -23.22 0.39
CA SER A 282 -18.26 -24.68 0.57
C SER A 282 -19.62 -25.24 0.15
N ASN A 283 -20.71 -24.59 0.57
CA ASN A 283 -22.06 -25.05 0.24
C ASN A 283 -22.46 -24.76 -1.22
N ILE A 284 -21.97 -23.67 -1.84
CA ILE A 284 -22.19 -23.38 -3.28
C ILE A 284 -21.58 -24.48 -4.17
N GLN A 285 -20.43 -25.03 -3.80
CA GLN A 285 -19.77 -26.10 -4.55
C GLN A 285 -20.47 -27.46 -4.38
N ASN A 286 -20.88 -27.80 -3.15
CA ASN A 286 -21.56 -29.06 -2.86
C ASN A 286 -22.99 -29.15 -3.43
N GLY A 287 -23.49 -28.08 -4.07
CA GLY A 287 -24.82 -28.05 -4.69
C GLY A 287 -25.98 -28.09 -3.68
N ASN A 288 -25.67 -28.01 -2.38
CA ASN A 288 -26.65 -27.98 -1.31
C ASN A 288 -27.15 -26.55 -1.14
N PHE A 289 -28.16 -26.20 -1.94
CA PHE A 289 -28.86 -24.93 -1.85
C PHE A 289 -29.96 -25.02 -0.79
N THR A 290 -29.59 -25.11 0.48
CA THR A 290 -30.56 -24.99 1.58
C THR A 290 -31.12 -23.56 1.63
N GLU A 291 -32.32 -23.38 2.20
CA GLU A 291 -32.97 -22.06 2.33
C GLU A 291 -32.18 -21.07 3.22
N GLU A 292 -31.11 -21.53 3.86
CA GLU A 292 -30.26 -20.84 4.84
C GLU A 292 -29.45 -19.67 4.26
N PHE A 293 -29.18 -19.63 2.95
CA PHE A 293 -28.40 -18.51 2.38
C PHE A 293 -29.21 -17.26 2.15
N SER A 294 -28.84 -16.16 2.82
CA SER A 294 -29.36 -14.86 2.45
C SER A 294 -28.83 -14.44 1.07
N ILE A 295 -29.62 -13.70 0.31
CA ILE A 295 -29.19 -13.13 -0.97
C ILE A 295 -27.96 -12.23 -0.76
N SER A 296 -27.86 -11.56 0.40
CA SER A 296 -26.74 -10.73 0.80
C SER A 296 -25.43 -11.53 0.90
N GLN A 297 -25.44 -12.73 1.50
CA GLN A 297 -24.25 -13.59 1.58
C GLN A 297 -23.75 -14.00 0.18
N ILE A 298 -24.66 -14.38 -0.72
CA ILE A 298 -24.29 -14.74 -2.11
C ILE A 298 -23.69 -13.53 -2.84
N LEU A 299 -24.23 -12.33 -2.60
CA LEU A 299 -23.72 -11.09 -3.18
C LEU A 299 -22.35 -10.72 -2.62
N ASN A 300 -22.11 -10.89 -1.32
CA ASN A 300 -20.81 -10.63 -0.69
C ASN A 300 -19.74 -11.58 -1.25
N VAL A 301 -20.02 -12.88 -1.33
CA VAL A 301 -19.11 -13.84 -1.97
C VAL A 301 -18.83 -13.47 -3.43
N GLN A 302 -19.87 -13.09 -4.18
CA GLN A 302 -19.70 -12.66 -5.56
C GLN A 302 -18.84 -11.38 -5.67
N TYR A 303 -19.01 -10.44 -4.74
CA TYR A 303 -18.27 -9.20 -4.67
C TYR A 303 -16.78 -9.45 -4.38
N GLU A 304 -16.48 -10.27 -3.36
CA GLU A 304 -15.12 -10.69 -3.02
C GLU A 304 -14.40 -11.34 -4.21
N TYR A 305 -15.03 -12.31 -4.88
CA TYR A 305 -14.44 -12.93 -6.05
C TYR A 305 -14.24 -11.96 -7.22
N LYS A 306 -15.10 -10.95 -7.38
CA LYS A 306 -14.89 -9.89 -8.38
C LYS A 306 -13.69 -9.00 -8.02
N LEU A 307 -13.49 -8.68 -6.75
CA LEU A 307 -12.32 -7.93 -6.29
C LEU A 307 -11.02 -8.72 -6.55
N GLN A 308 -11.00 -10.00 -6.15
CA GLN A 308 -9.86 -10.88 -6.43
C GLN A 308 -9.59 -10.99 -7.93
N LEU A 309 -10.64 -11.19 -8.74
CA LEU A 309 -10.51 -11.26 -10.20
C LEU A 309 -9.97 -9.97 -10.79
N LYS A 310 -10.42 -8.80 -10.30
CA LYS A 310 -9.91 -7.49 -10.73
C LYS A 310 -8.43 -7.34 -10.40
N SER A 311 -8.02 -7.76 -9.20
CA SER A 311 -6.63 -7.74 -8.75
C SER A 311 -5.75 -8.62 -9.64
N ILE A 312 -6.10 -9.89 -9.82
CA ILE A 312 -5.33 -10.84 -10.65
C ILE A 312 -5.29 -10.39 -12.11
N ARG A 313 -6.42 -9.93 -12.68
CA ARG A 313 -6.43 -9.37 -14.05
C ARG A 313 -5.57 -8.11 -14.17
N SER A 314 -5.45 -7.31 -13.13
CA SER A 314 -4.53 -6.17 -13.11
C SER A 314 -3.07 -6.62 -13.17
N GLN A 315 -2.71 -7.63 -12.38
CA GLN A 315 -1.36 -8.23 -12.40
C GLN A 315 -1.06 -8.87 -13.77
N ILE A 316 -1.98 -9.65 -14.34
CA ILE A 316 -1.86 -10.23 -15.68
C ILE A 316 -1.67 -9.14 -16.74
N ARG A 317 -2.40 -8.01 -16.67
CA ARG A 317 -2.22 -6.90 -17.62
C ARG A 317 -0.83 -6.27 -17.53
N LYS A 318 -0.23 -6.19 -16.34
CA LYS A 318 1.15 -5.73 -16.17
C LYS A 318 2.13 -6.76 -16.76
N ALA A 319 1.96 -8.03 -16.41
CA ALA A 319 2.81 -9.12 -16.91
C ALA A 319 2.76 -9.27 -18.44
N LYS A 320 1.59 -9.07 -19.08
CA LYS A 320 1.46 -9.09 -20.55
C LYS A 320 2.32 -8.06 -21.29
N LYS A 321 2.81 -7.02 -20.60
CA LYS A 321 3.73 -6.02 -21.17
C LYS A 321 5.19 -6.44 -21.07
N THR A 322 5.50 -7.45 -20.27
CA THR A 322 6.87 -7.91 -20.05
C THR A 322 7.26 -8.93 -21.12
N LYS A 323 8.57 -9.13 -21.31
CA LYS A 323 9.11 -9.93 -22.43
C LYS A 323 9.02 -11.44 -22.17
N GLU A 324 8.85 -11.80 -20.91
CA GLU A 324 8.73 -13.16 -20.40
C GLU A 324 7.33 -13.73 -20.69
N TRP A 325 6.32 -12.88 -20.87
CA TRP A 325 4.94 -13.35 -21.03
C TRP A 325 4.75 -14.27 -22.24
N GLY A 326 4.24 -15.47 -22.01
CA GLY A 326 3.99 -16.46 -23.05
C GLY A 326 5.26 -17.02 -23.68
N PHE A 327 6.42 -16.84 -23.04
CA PHE A 327 7.71 -17.33 -23.53
C PHE A 327 7.73 -18.85 -23.70
N SER A 328 7.06 -19.60 -22.81
CA SER A 328 6.98 -21.07 -22.91
C SER A 328 6.25 -21.55 -24.17
N LYS A 329 5.37 -20.72 -24.73
CA LYS A 329 4.59 -21.03 -25.94
C LYS A 329 5.22 -20.47 -27.21
N LEU A 330 6.36 -19.79 -27.11
CA LEU A 330 6.97 -19.10 -28.23
C LEU A 330 7.83 -20.08 -29.07
N ASN A 331 7.36 -20.41 -30.27
CA ASN A 331 8.07 -21.33 -31.17
C ASN A 331 9.30 -20.68 -31.84
N ASP A 332 9.28 -19.37 -32.14
CA ASP A 332 10.39 -18.66 -32.77
C ASP A 332 10.94 -17.55 -31.88
N LYS A 333 12.11 -17.80 -31.29
CA LYS A 333 12.81 -16.90 -30.37
C LYS A 333 13.76 -15.92 -31.08
N ARG A 334 13.90 -15.99 -32.41
CA ARG A 334 14.90 -15.21 -33.17
C ARG A 334 14.68 -13.71 -33.11
N LYS A 335 13.44 -13.25 -33.31
CA LYS A 335 13.10 -11.81 -33.25
C LYS A 335 13.39 -11.22 -31.87
N LEU A 336 12.99 -11.96 -30.82
CA LEU A 336 13.24 -11.58 -29.43
C LEU A 336 14.75 -11.52 -29.13
N LYS A 337 15.51 -12.54 -29.59
CA LYS A 337 16.97 -12.57 -29.48
C LYS A 337 17.62 -11.35 -30.15
N THR A 338 17.23 -11.01 -31.37
CA THR A 338 17.81 -9.87 -32.09
C THR A 338 17.55 -8.56 -31.37
N SER A 339 16.30 -8.33 -30.93
CA SER A 339 15.92 -7.13 -30.17
C SER A 339 16.71 -7.00 -28.86
N LEU A 340 16.78 -8.07 -28.06
CA LEU A 340 17.55 -8.09 -26.81
C LEU A 340 19.07 -7.93 -27.05
N SER A 341 19.60 -8.50 -28.14
CA SER A 341 21.01 -8.33 -28.50
C SER A 341 21.34 -6.87 -28.83
N GLN A 342 20.45 -6.18 -29.55
CA GLN A 342 20.60 -4.76 -29.86
C GLN A 342 20.55 -3.91 -28.59
N GLU A 343 19.58 -4.14 -27.71
CA GLU A 343 19.49 -3.46 -26.42
C GLU A 343 20.75 -3.67 -25.57
N MET A 344 21.24 -4.91 -25.47
CA MET A 344 22.45 -5.23 -24.71
C MET A 344 23.68 -4.51 -25.31
N LYS A 345 23.78 -4.45 -26.64
CA LYS A 345 24.86 -3.73 -27.33
C LYS A 345 24.80 -2.23 -27.03
N MET A 346 23.62 -1.63 -27.08
CA MET A 346 23.42 -0.21 -26.75
C MET A 346 23.81 0.09 -25.30
N LEU A 347 23.37 -0.74 -24.35
CA LEU A 347 23.73 -0.60 -22.94
C LEU A 347 25.24 -0.69 -22.71
N LYS A 348 25.92 -1.67 -23.33
CA LYS A 348 27.38 -1.79 -23.25
C LYS A 348 28.09 -0.57 -23.84
N ASN A 349 27.60 -0.04 -24.95
CA ASN A 349 28.20 1.15 -25.58
C ASN A 349 28.06 2.39 -24.70
N ASN A 350 26.91 2.56 -24.03
CA ASN A 350 26.72 3.66 -23.09
C ASN A 350 27.70 3.57 -21.92
N ILE A 351 27.82 2.39 -21.29
CA ILE A 351 28.77 2.20 -20.18
C ILE A 351 30.21 2.45 -20.63
N LYS A 352 30.58 2.00 -21.84
CA LYS A 352 31.92 2.28 -22.40
C LYS A 352 32.16 3.78 -22.61
N LYS A 353 31.13 4.53 -23.01
CA LYS A 353 31.22 5.99 -23.12
C LYS A 353 31.46 6.61 -21.74
N ASP A 354 30.70 6.20 -20.73
CA ASP A 354 30.86 6.68 -19.36
C ASP A 354 32.28 6.39 -18.83
N ILE A 355 32.80 5.18 -19.08
CA ILE A 355 34.19 4.81 -18.73
C ILE A 355 35.19 5.77 -19.41
N ASN A 356 35.02 6.04 -20.70
CA ASN A 356 35.92 6.95 -21.43
C ASN A 356 35.86 8.37 -20.86
N ASP A 357 34.66 8.85 -20.53
CA ASP A 357 34.45 10.18 -19.94
C ASP A 357 35.10 10.25 -18.54
N PHE A 358 34.94 9.22 -17.70
CA PHE A 358 35.61 9.13 -16.40
C PHE A 358 37.14 9.01 -16.53
N GLN A 359 37.65 8.25 -17.49
CA GLN A 359 39.09 8.19 -17.74
C GLN A 359 39.65 9.54 -18.19
N TYR A 360 38.92 10.25 -19.06
CA TYR A 360 39.29 11.59 -19.50
C TYR A 360 39.34 12.58 -18.33
N THR A 361 38.33 12.58 -17.46
CA THR A 361 38.32 13.44 -16.26
C THR A 361 39.47 13.11 -15.31
N ILE A 362 39.76 11.84 -15.05
CA ILE A 362 40.92 11.42 -14.25
C ILE A 362 42.23 11.91 -14.87
N ASN A 363 42.37 11.86 -16.21
CA ASN A 363 43.55 12.37 -16.89
C ASN A 363 43.69 13.90 -16.71
N LEU A 364 42.59 14.65 -16.79
CA LEU A 364 42.59 16.09 -16.50
C LEU A 364 42.99 16.38 -15.04
N ILE A 365 42.50 15.60 -14.09
CA ILE A 365 42.86 15.69 -12.66
C ILE A 365 44.36 15.45 -12.48
N LYS A 366 44.92 14.40 -13.08
CA LYS A 366 46.35 14.08 -13.04
C LYS A 366 47.23 15.20 -13.59
N LEU A 367 46.78 15.85 -14.66
CA LEU A 367 47.46 16.98 -15.29
C LEU A 367 47.19 18.31 -14.56
N ASN A 368 46.40 18.32 -13.47
CA ASN A 368 45.94 19.51 -12.76
C ASN A 368 45.23 20.54 -13.67
N LYS A 369 44.60 20.06 -14.74
CA LYS A 369 43.82 20.85 -15.72
C LYS A 369 42.31 20.72 -15.49
N TYR A 370 41.90 20.02 -14.45
CA TYR A 370 40.49 19.87 -14.11
C TYR A 370 39.93 21.20 -13.59
N PRO A 371 38.77 21.67 -14.10
CA PRO A 371 38.23 22.98 -13.75
C PRO A 371 37.96 23.05 -12.24
N SER A 372 38.58 24.04 -11.58
CA SER A 372 38.19 24.42 -10.24
C SER A 372 37.01 25.38 -10.38
N TYR A 373 35.80 24.91 -10.08
CA TYR A 373 34.71 25.85 -9.80
C TYR A 373 35.15 26.69 -8.59
N ARG A 374 35.21 28.02 -8.79
CA ARG A 374 35.54 29.00 -7.76
C ARG A 374 34.32 29.25 -6.90
#